data_AF-A0A6A3FYB5-F1
#
_entry.id   AF-A0A6A3FYB5-F1
#
_cell.length_a   1.000
_cell.length_b   1.000
_cell.length_c   1.000
_cell.angle_alpha   90.00
_cell.angle_beta   90.00
_cell.angle_gamma   90.00
#
_symmetry.space_group_name_H-M   'P 1'
#
loop_
_entity.id
_entity.type
_entity.pdbx_description
1 polymer ?
#
loop_
_entity_poly.entity_id
_entity_poly.type
_entity_poly.pdbx_seq_one_letter_code
_entity_poly.pdbx_strand_id
1 'polypeptide(L)'
;MARGGSVTMESRTRYTLHWDVEGSTCSVGLLHFALPHQVESLSGSPTTSSSSGAIVLHSATRGEMVGQVTATPTWSFVEPEADFKVDFCRETRGELEEVS
;
A
#
# COMPACT_ATOMS: atom_id res chain seq x y z
N MET A 1 16.84 -7.13 -11.95
CA MET A 1 15.39 -6.95 -12.20
C MET A 1 14.59 -7.74 -11.18
N ALA A 2 13.34 -7.37 -10.87
CA ALA A 2 12.49 -8.18 -10.00
C ALA A 2 12.03 -9.46 -10.74
N ARG A 3 12.16 -10.62 -10.10
CA ARG A 3 11.73 -11.94 -10.59
C ARG A 3 10.39 -12.38 -10.00
N GLY A 4 9.99 -11.73 -8.92
CA GLY A 4 8.75 -11.98 -8.19
C GLY A 4 8.85 -11.34 -6.83
N GLY A 5 7.99 -11.78 -5.91
CA GLY A 5 8.09 -11.38 -4.53
C GLY A 5 7.19 -12.22 -3.62
N SER A 6 7.47 -12.15 -2.33
CA SER A 6 6.62 -12.71 -1.28
C SER A 6 6.03 -11.59 -0.43
N VAL A 7 4.92 -11.89 0.24
CA VAL A 7 4.25 -10.98 1.17
C VAL A 7 4.30 -11.58 2.56
N THR A 8 4.74 -10.79 3.52
CA THR A 8 4.67 -11.13 4.94
C THR A 8 3.71 -10.16 5.61
N MET A 9 2.87 -10.66 6.52
CA MET A 9 1.95 -9.82 7.30
C MET A 9 2.42 -9.80 8.74
N GLU A 10 2.87 -8.64 9.23
CA GLU A 10 3.38 -8.49 10.60
C GLU A 10 2.28 -8.16 11.61
N SER A 11 1.20 -7.50 11.16
CA SER A 11 0.04 -7.19 11.98
C SER A 11 -1.21 -7.01 11.13
N ARG A 12 -2.32 -6.59 11.76
CA ARG A 12 -3.54 -6.19 11.04
C ARG A 12 -3.36 -4.99 10.12
N THR A 13 -2.36 -4.16 10.40
CA THR A 13 -2.14 -2.86 9.75
C THR A 13 -0.79 -2.77 9.06
N ARG A 14 0.02 -3.84 9.09
CA ARG A 14 1.38 -3.83 8.55
C ARG A 14 1.66 -5.08 7.74
N TYR A 15 2.21 -4.86 6.56
CA TYR A 15 2.70 -5.91 5.68
C TYR A 15 3.99 -5.48 4.98
N THR A 16 4.80 -6.45 4.56
CA THR A 16 6.03 -6.22 3.80
C THR A 16 6.04 -7.05 2.53
N LEU A 17 6.37 -6.40 1.41
CA LEU A 17 6.72 -7.07 0.15
C LEU A 17 8.23 -7.30 0.12
N HIS A 18 8.64 -8.55 -0.06
CA HIS A 18 10.03 -8.94 -0.30
C HIS A 18 10.19 -9.25 -1.79
N TRP A 19 10.92 -8.41 -2.50
CA TRP A 19 11.20 -8.61 -3.91
C TRP A 19 12.32 -9.62 -4.11
N ASP A 20 12.09 -10.65 -4.92
CA ASP A 20 13.18 -11.48 -5.43
C ASP A 20 13.85 -10.73 -6.58
N VAL A 21 15.14 -10.46 -6.48
CA VAL A 21 15.87 -9.64 -7.46
C VAL A 21 17.02 -10.42 -8.08
N GLU A 22 17.19 -10.24 -9.38
CA GLU A 22 18.33 -10.75 -10.10
C GLU A 22 19.60 -9.93 -9.86
N GLY A 23 20.68 -10.62 -9.50
CA GLY A 23 22.00 -10.06 -9.21
C GLY A 23 22.36 -10.18 -7.73
N SER A 24 23.57 -10.66 -7.43
CA SER A 24 24.07 -10.86 -6.06
C SER A 24 24.55 -9.57 -5.38
N THR A 25 24.63 -8.47 -6.14
CA THR A 25 25.10 -7.18 -5.66
C THR A 25 23.97 -6.17 -5.78
N CYS A 26 23.20 -5.95 -4.70
CA CYS A 26 22.29 -4.80 -4.55
C CYS A 26 23.04 -3.46 -4.44
N SER A 27 24.25 -3.33 -5.02
CA SER A 27 25.03 -2.09 -5.03
C SER A 27 24.39 -0.98 -5.85
N VAL A 28 23.34 -1.28 -6.64
CA VAL A 28 22.69 -0.33 -7.55
C VAL A 28 21.18 -0.10 -7.25
N GLY A 29 20.63 -0.76 -6.23
CA GLY A 29 19.21 -0.63 -5.84
C GLY A 29 18.20 -1.22 -6.83
N LEU A 30 16.96 -1.40 -6.37
CA LEU A 30 15.81 -1.83 -7.17
C LEU A 30 14.97 -0.61 -7.52
N LEU A 31 14.78 -0.34 -8.82
CA LEU A 31 13.74 0.58 -9.30
C LEU A 31 12.47 -0.22 -9.60
N HIS A 32 11.38 0.10 -8.91
CA HIS A 32 10.06 -0.49 -9.16
C HIS A 32 8.97 0.57 -9.04
N PHE A 33 7.97 0.53 -9.94
CA PHE A 33 6.88 1.49 -9.96
C PHE A 33 5.81 1.10 -8.94
N ALA A 34 5.43 2.05 -8.08
CA ALA A 34 4.39 1.90 -7.08
C ALA A 34 3.08 2.57 -7.58
N LEU A 35 1.95 1.90 -7.35
CA LEU A 35 0.62 2.43 -7.59
C LEU A 35 0.22 3.49 -6.53
N PRO A 36 -0.82 4.30 -6.76
CA PRO A 36 -1.21 5.37 -5.84
C PRO A 36 -1.42 4.89 -4.39
N HIS A 37 -2.25 3.86 -4.19
CA HIS A 37 -2.49 3.28 -2.86
C HIS A 37 -1.23 2.70 -2.20
N GLN A 38 -0.25 2.25 -2.99
CA GLN A 38 1.02 1.75 -2.46
C GLN A 38 1.87 2.91 -2.00
N VAL A 39 1.94 4.01 -2.76
CA VAL A 39 2.67 5.22 -2.36
C VAL A 39 2.09 5.81 -1.06
N GLU A 40 0.77 5.80 -0.92
CA GLU A 40 0.07 6.32 0.26
C GLU A 40 0.35 5.54 1.55
N SER A 41 0.50 4.22 1.46
CA SER A 41 0.73 3.32 2.60
C SER A 41 2.21 2.96 2.80
N LEU A 42 3.10 3.28 1.86
CA LEU A 42 4.52 2.94 1.96
C LEU A 42 5.17 3.68 3.13
N SER A 43 5.83 2.91 4.00
CA SER A 43 6.56 3.45 5.14
C SER A 43 7.80 4.24 4.73
N GLY A 44 8.15 5.24 5.53
CA GLY A 44 9.33 6.08 5.31
C GLY A 44 8.99 7.34 4.51
N SER A 45 9.79 7.65 3.50
CA SER A 45 9.63 8.83 2.66
C SER A 45 9.55 8.41 1.18
N PRO A 46 8.41 7.85 0.74
CA PRO A 46 8.23 7.45 -0.66
C PRO A 46 8.39 8.65 -1.60
N THR A 47 8.91 8.38 -2.80
CA THR A 47 8.88 9.37 -3.88
C THR A 47 7.43 9.52 -4.34
N THR A 48 6.94 10.75 -4.39
CA THR A 48 5.59 11.09 -4.88
C THR A 48 5.63 11.65 -6.29
N SER A 49 4.49 11.77 -6.97
CA SER A 49 4.41 12.41 -8.29
C SER A 49 4.83 13.89 -8.27
N SER A 50 4.73 14.54 -7.11
CA SER A 50 5.18 15.92 -6.88
C SER A 50 6.67 16.04 -6.50
N SER A 51 7.38 14.93 -6.31
CA SER A 51 8.80 14.95 -5.96
C SER A 51 9.65 15.42 -7.15
N SER A 52 10.65 16.25 -6.89
CA SER A 52 11.58 16.71 -7.94
C SER A 52 12.36 15.53 -8.51
N GLY A 53 12.33 15.38 -9.83
CA GLY A 53 12.97 14.25 -10.52
C GLY A 53 12.22 12.92 -10.42
N ALA A 54 10.97 12.92 -9.95
CA ALA A 54 10.14 11.72 -9.93
C ALA A 54 9.97 11.13 -11.33
N ILE A 55 10.13 9.81 -11.43
CA ILE A 55 9.83 9.06 -12.65
C ILE A 55 8.38 8.62 -12.56
N VAL A 56 7.52 9.20 -13.40
CA VAL A 56 6.08 8.93 -13.42
C VAL A 56 5.70 8.25 -14.72
N LEU A 57 4.91 7.17 -14.63
CA LEU A 57 4.31 6.47 -15.76
C LEU A 57 2.82 6.25 -15.52
N HIS A 58 2.04 6.03 -16.56
CA HIS A 58 0.62 5.68 -16.42
C HIS A 58 0.44 4.16 -16.47
N SER A 59 -0.25 3.63 -15.46
CA SER A 59 -0.74 2.25 -15.50
C SER A 59 -1.90 2.13 -16.50
N ALA A 60 -2.21 0.89 -16.90
CA ALA A 60 -3.31 0.63 -17.83
C ALA A 60 -4.67 1.13 -17.33
N THR A 61 -4.95 1.02 -16.03
CA THR A 61 -6.29 1.30 -15.46
C THR A 61 -6.29 1.90 -14.05
N ARG A 62 -5.14 2.11 -13.43
CA ARG A 62 -5.01 2.49 -12.00
C ARG A 62 -4.32 3.84 -11.78
N GLY A 63 -4.32 4.69 -12.81
CA GLY A 63 -3.73 6.03 -12.75
C GLY A 63 -2.21 6.04 -12.82
N GLU A 64 -1.62 7.09 -12.25
CA GLU A 64 -0.17 7.32 -12.23
C GLU A 64 0.55 6.31 -11.33
N MET A 65 1.74 5.91 -11.74
CA MET A 65 2.67 5.12 -10.96
C MET A 65 3.97 5.88 -10.81
N VAL A 66 4.57 5.81 -9.63
CA VAL A 66 5.80 6.53 -9.31
C VAL A 66 6.92 5.54 -9.03
N GLY A 67 8.06 5.73 -9.68
CA GLY A 67 9.26 4.89 -9.48
C GLY A 67 9.83 5.07 -8.07
N GLN A 68 9.93 3.97 -7.32
CA GLN A 68 10.62 3.91 -6.04
C GLN A 68 11.96 3.21 -6.22
N VAL A 69 13.02 3.79 -5.64
CA VAL A 69 14.36 3.20 -5.62
C VAL A 69 14.66 2.72 -4.21
N THR A 70 14.89 1.41 -4.05
CA THR A 70 15.23 0.85 -2.74
C THR A 70 16.57 0.12 -2.77
N ALA A 71 17.43 0.40 -1.78
CA ALA A 71 18.71 -0.29 -1.62
C ALA A 71 18.52 -1.73 -1.10
N THR A 72 17.51 -1.93 -0.27
CA THR A 72 17.03 -3.25 0.12
C THR A 72 15.82 -3.63 -0.74
N PRO A 73 15.67 -4.90 -1.15
CA PRO A 73 14.56 -5.33 -1.98
C PRO A 73 13.28 -5.55 -1.14
N THR A 74 12.93 -4.59 -0.29
CA THR A 74 11.82 -4.70 0.67
C THR A 74 11.01 -3.42 0.72
N TRP A 75 9.69 -3.54 0.61
CA TRP A 75 8.74 -2.45 0.80
C TRP A 75 7.85 -2.77 2.00
N SER A 76 7.83 -1.90 3.01
CA SER A 76 6.96 -2.05 4.17
C SER A 76 5.84 -1.05 4.12
N PHE A 77 4.64 -1.49 4.49
CA PHE A 77 3.42 -0.73 4.38
C PHE A 77 2.73 -0.61 5.73
N VAL A 78 2.07 0.53 5.97
CA VAL A 78 1.23 0.76 7.14
C VAL A 78 -0.12 1.28 6.67
N GLU A 79 -1.16 0.53 6.98
CA GLU A 79 -2.55 0.92 6.73
C GLU A 79 -3.15 1.43 8.04
N PRO A 80 -3.71 2.65 8.09
CA PRO A 80 -4.41 3.11 9.29
C PRO A 80 -5.63 2.21 9.56
N GLU A 81 -5.91 1.94 10.84
CA GLU A 81 -7.17 1.29 11.19
C GLU A 81 -8.33 2.22 10.81
N ALA A 82 -9.41 1.62 10.33
CA ALA A 82 -10.63 2.36 10.07
C ALA A 82 -11.20 2.88 11.41
N ASP A 83 -11.45 4.18 11.50
CA ASP A 83 -12.00 4.82 12.71
C ASP A 83 -13.49 4.52 12.94
N PHE A 84 -14.13 3.73 12.07
CA PHE A 84 -15.53 3.33 12.23
C PHE A 84 -15.64 1.93 12.85
N LYS A 85 -16.49 1.82 13.88
CA LYS A 85 -16.90 0.52 14.41
C LYS A 85 -17.91 -0.12 13.48
N VAL A 86 -17.52 -1.24 12.89
CA VAL A 86 -18.48 -2.16 12.27
C VAL A 86 -19.07 -3.02 13.37
N ASP A 87 -20.08 -2.51 14.06
CA ASP A 87 -20.96 -3.32 14.90
C ASP A 87 -22.11 -3.86 14.04
N PHE A 88 -22.59 -5.08 14.32
CA PHE A 88 -23.78 -5.63 13.68
C PHE A 88 -25.04 -4.91 14.20
N CYS A 89 -25.23 -3.66 13.83
CA CYS A 89 -26.51 -2.98 14.03
C CYS A 89 -27.46 -3.42 12.92
N ARG A 90 -28.35 -4.38 13.22
CA ARG A 90 -29.60 -4.47 12.48
C ARG A 90 -30.35 -3.18 12.84
N GLU A 91 -30.58 -2.31 11.88
CA GLU A 91 -31.43 -1.14 12.10
C GLU A 91 -32.76 -1.62 12.68
N THR A 92 -33.01 -1.30 13.95
CA THR A 92 -34.24 -1.62 14.65
C THR A 92 -35.34 -0.84 13.97
N ARG A 93 -35.96 -1.50 12.99
CA ARG A 93 -37.22 -1.12 12.36
C ARG A 93 -38.22 -0.83 13.48
N GLY A 94 -38.72 0.40 13.49
CA GLY A 94 -39.41 1.01 14.61
C GLY A 94 -40.56 0.17 15.19
N GLU A 95 -40.64 0.20 16.53
CA GLU A 95 -41.87 -0.01 17.26
C GLU A 95 -42.52 1.36 17.47
N LEU A 96 -43.35 1.74 16.50
CA LEU A 96 -44.57 2.49 16.80
C LEU A 96 -45.66 1.43 17.01
N GLU A 97 -46.04 1.21 18.26
CA GLU A 97 -47.29 0.60 18.77
C GLU A 97 -47.15 0.65 20.31
N GLU A 98 -48.08 1.09 21.14
CA GLU A 98 -49.36 1.78 20.99
C GLU A 98 -49.72 2.29 22.41
N VAL A 99 -50.62 3.26 22.45
CA VAL A 99 -51.35 3.82 23.61
C VAL A 99 -51.67 2.82 24.74
N SER A 100 -51.36 3.15 26.00
CA SER A 100 -52.35 3.45 27.08
C SER A 100 -51.70 3.90 28.38
#